data_AF-A0A631ZYS7-F1
#
_entry.id   AF-A0A631ZYS7-F1
#
_cell.length_a   1.000
_cell.length_b   1.000
_cell.length_c   1.000
_cell.angle_alpha   90.00
_cell.angle_beta   90.00
_cell.angle_gamma   90.00
#
_symmetry.space_group_name_H-M   'P 1'
#
loop_
_entity.id
_entity.type
_entity.pdbx_description
1 polymer ?
#
loop_
_entity_poly.entity_id
_entity_poly.type
_entity_poly.pdbx_seq_one_letter_code
_entity_poly.pdbx_strand_id
1 'polypeptide(L)'
;MTLEQRIESLEFKVGFPKENGVRISFGENLAMSSTQRIGSNVSVKIGKATVATIQYSEDLTPELTLEGYNQRAKGHAQNVVTKIIEAATNQAANGFYTLKLGIKTDAVL
;
A
#
# COMPACT_ATOMS: atom_id res chain seq x y z
N MET A 1 -14.11 10.85 -33.47
CA MET A 1 -13.40 9.74 -32.80
C MET A 1 -13.60 9.89 -31.30
N THR A 2 -14.40 9.03 -30.69
CA THR A 2 -14.55 8.94 -29.24
C THR A 2 -13.33 8.24 -28.66
N LEU A 3 -12.55 8.92 -27.82
CA LEU A 3 -11.52 8.28 -27.01
C LEU A 3 -12.23 7.38 -25.99
N GLU A 4 -12.41 6.10 -26.32
CA GLU A 4 -12.67 5.11 -25.28
C GLU A 4 -11.41 5.00 -24.44
N GLN A 5 -11.40 5.71 -23.30
CA GLN A 5 -10.40 5.52 -22.25
C GLN A 5 -10.53 4.07 -21.76
N ARG A 6 -9.73 3.17 -22.32
CA ARG A 6 -9.56 1.83 -21.77
C ARG A 6 -8.87 1.97 -20.42
N ILE A 7 -9.66 1.87 -19.35
CA ILE A 7 -9.13 1.78 -18.00
C ILE A 7 -8.55 0.37 -17.87
N GLU A 8 -7.23 0.26 -17.97
CA GLU A 8 -6.52 -0.99 -17.68
C GLU A 8 -6.65 -1.32 -16.18
N SER A 9 -6.99 -2.57 -15.87
CA SER A 9 -7.17 -3.05 -14.51
C SER A 9 -5.88 -2.99 -13.71
N LEU A 10 -5.97 -2.62 -12.44
CA LEU A 10 -4.85 -2.72 -11.50
C LEU A 10 -4.58 -4.19 -11.14
N GLU A 11 -3.36 -4.64 -11.37
CA GLU A 11 -2.89 -5.96 -10.97
C GLU A 11 -1.96 -5.86 -9.74
N PHE A 12 -2.10 -6.80 -8.82
CA PHE A 12 -1.31 -6.88 -7.59
C PHE A 12 -0.51 -8.19 -7.58
N LYS A 13 0.81 -8.08 -7.75
CA LYS A 13 1.72 -9.22 -7.73
C LYS A 13 2.53 -9.23 -6.44
N VAL A 14 2.27 -10.21 -5.59
CA VAL A 14 2.99 -10.41 -4.33
C VAL A 14 4.32 -11.13 -4.61
N GLY A 15 5.40 -10.60 -4.05
CA GLY A 15 6.72 -11.24 -4.09
C GLY A 15 6.81 -12.43 -3.14
N PHE A 16 7.82 -13.28 -3.32
CA PHE A 16 8.06 -14.36 -2.38
C PHE A 16 8.52 -13.77 -1.03
N PRO A 17 7.89 -14.14 0.10
CA PRO A 17 8.30 -13.67 1.42
C PRO A 17 9.70 -14.17 1.77
N LYS A 18 10.53 -13.28 2.31
CA LYS A 18 11.85 -13.59 2.84
C LYS A 18 11.98 -13.06 4.25
N GLU A 19 12.93 -13.57 5.02
CA GLU A 19 13.30 -13.00 6.30
C GLU A 19 13.62 -11.51 6.15
N ASN A 20 12.98 -10.68 6.96
CA ASN A 20 13.05 -9.22 6.87
C ASN A 20 13.15 -8.59 8.26
N GLY A 21 14.17 -9.02 9.01
CA GLY A 21 14.50 -8.49 10.33
C GLY A 21 13.83 -9.22 11.49
N VAL A 22 14.01 -8.67 12.68
CA VAL A 22 13.54 -9.24 13.95
C VAL A 22 12.81 -8.14 14.73
N ARG A 23 11.63 -8.46 15.23
CA ARG A 23 10.92 -7.60 16.18
C ARG A 23 11.38 -7.91 17.59
N ILE A 24 11.89 -6.91 18.29
CA ILE A 24 12.19 -7.00 19.72
C ILE A 24 11.03 -6.37 20.49
N SER A 25 10.55 -7.06 21.52
CA SER A 25 9.53 -6.56 22.44
C SER A 25 10.00 -6.75 23.88
N PHE A 26 9.57 -5.84 24.76
CA PHE A 26 9.84 -5.92 26.20
C PHE A 26 8.51 -6.05 26.94
N GLY A 27 8.35 -7.12 27.70
CA GLY A 27 7.20 -7.39 28.55
C GLY A 27 7.39 -6.89 29.98
N GLU A 28 6.52 -7.35 30.88
CA GLU A 28 6.65 -7.09 32.31
C GLU A 28 8.03 -7.50 32.84
N ASN A 29 8.54 -6.76 33.83
CA ASN A 29 9.89 -6.93 34.39
C ASN A 29 11.03 -6.84 33.35
N LEU A 30 10.82 -6.12 32.25
CA LEU A 30 11.79 -5.99 31.14
C LEU A 30 12.11 -7.32 30.44
N ALA A 31 11.21 -8.31 30.52
CA ALA A 31 11.38 -9.58 29.83
C ALA A 31 11.46 -9.35 28.32
N MET A 32 12.61 -9.64 27.72
CA MET A 32 12.85 -9.45 26.29
C MET A 32 12.36 -10.66 25.50
N SER A 33 11.63 -10.41 24.42
CA SER A 33 11.26 -11.41 23.41
C SER A 33 11.63 -10.92 22.02
N SER A 34 11.98 -11.87 21.16
CA SER A 34 12.33 -11.62 19.76
C SER A 34 11.50 -12.50 18.84
N THR A 35 10.88 -11.89 17.84
CA THR A 35 10.13 -12.62 16.81
C THR A 35 10.73 -12.34 15.45
N GLN A 36 11.10 -13.40 14.73
CA GLN A 36 11.56 -13.28 13.35
C GLN A 36 10.44 -12.66 12.50
N ARG A 37 10.78 -11.76 11.57
CA ARG A 37 9.82 -11.21 10.61
C ARG A 37 10.10 -11.71 9.22
N ILE A 38 9.04 -11.77 8.43
CA ILE A 38 9.11 -11.98 6.98
C ILE A 38 8.48 -10.82 6.24
N GLY A 39 8.91 -10.61 5.00
CA GLY A 39 8.35 -9.56 4.16
C GLY A 39 8.66 -9.75 2.69
N SER A 40 7.90 -9.01 1.88
CA SER A 40 8.07 -8.94 0.44
C SER A 40 7.44 -7.66 -0.08
N ASN A 41 7.73 -7.37 -1.34
CA ASN A 41 7.11 -6.28 -2.06
C ASN A 41 5.88 -6.76 -2.81
N VAL A 42 4.81 -5.98 -2.77
CA VAL A 42 3.66 -6.11 -3.67
C VAL A 42 3.83 -5.11 -4.80
N SER A 43 4.05 -5.61 -6.01
CA SER A 43 4.08 -4.79 -7.21
C SER A 43 2.65 -4.49 -7.67
N VAL A 44 2.32 -3.21 -7.78
CA VAL A 44 1.06 -2.74 -8.35
C VAL A 44 1.32 -2.38 -9.80
N LYS A 45 0.54 -2.95 -10.72
CA LYS A 45 0.75 -2.83 -12.16
C LYS A 45 -0.48 -2.34 -12.90
N ILE A 46 -0.23 -1.62 -13.99
CA ILE A 46 -1.19 -1.29 -15.03
C ILE A 46 -0.60 -1.82 -16.34
N GLY A 47 -1.24 -2.86 -16.89
CA GLY A 47 -0.68 -3.62 -17.99
C GLY A 47 0.71 -4.16 -17.66
N LYS A 48 1.72 -3.75 -18.42
CA LYS A 48 3.12 -4.18 -18.21
C LYS A 48 3.91 -3.28 -17.26
N ALA A 49 3.41 -2.09 -16.94
CA ALA A 49 4.12 -1.10 -16.15
C ALA A 49 3.86 -1.31 -14.65
N THR A 50 4.93 -1.34 -13.84
CA THR A 50 4.81 -1.24 -12.38
C THR A 50 4.65 0.22 -12.00
N VAL A 51 3.50 0.56 -11.43
CA VAL A 51 3.15 1.94 -11.06
C VAL A 51 3.42 2.24 -9.58
N ALA A 52 3.45 1.21 -8.73
CA ALA A 52 3.84 1.34 -7.33
C ALA A 52 4.41 0.04 -6.79
N THR A 53 5.21 0.16 -5.73
CA THR A 53 5.72 -0.97 -4.96
C THR A 53 5.37 -0.74 -3.50
N ILE A 54 4.58 -1.64 -2.92
CA ILE A 54 4.12 -1.52 -1.53
C ILE A 54 4.81 -2.60 -0.71
N GLN A 55 5.52 -2.19 0.34
CA GLN A 55 6.19 -3.14 1.24
C GLN A 55 5.17 -3.74 2.21
N TYR A 56 5.24 -5.06 2.40
CA TYR A 56 4.45 -5.76 3.41
C TYR A 56 5.36 -6.66 4.25
N SER A 57 5.20 -6.59 5.57
CA SER A 57 5.92 -7.46 6.51
C SER A 57 5.03 -7.87 7.68
N GLU A 58 5.24 -9.08 8.17
CA GLU A 58 4.55 -9.62 9.34
C GLU A 58 5.49 -10.48 10.18
N ASP A 59 5.08 -10.71 11.43
CA ASP A 59 5.78 -11.61 12.34
C ASP A 59 5.66 -13.05 11.80
N LEU A 60 6.76 -13.80 11.82
CA LEU A 60 6.76 -15.20 11.41
C LEU A 60 6.06 -16.02 12.50
N THR A 61 4.94 -16.65 12.13
CA THR A 61 4.19 -17.55 13.02
C THR A 61 4.27 -18.99 12.51
N PRO A 62 4.12 -20.00 13.41
CA PRO A 62 4.13 -21.41 13.02
C PRO A 62 3.04 -21.79 12.00
N GLU A 63 1.91 -21.09 12.01
CA GLU A 63 0.75 -21.35 11.16
C GLU A 63 0.84 -20.65 9.80
N LEU A 64 1.94 -19.97 9.50
CA LEU A 64 2.10 -19.20 8.29
C LEU A 64 2.10 -20.10 7.04
N THR A 65 1.15 -19.87 6.15
CA THR A 65 1.12 -20.45 4.80
C THR A 65 1.43 -19.39 3.75
N LEU A 66 2.05 -19.80 2.64
CA LEU A 66 2.34 -18.89 1.52
C LEU A 66 1.05 -18.29 0.93
N GLU A 67 -0.03 -19.07 0.87
CA GLU A 67 -1.33 -18.57 0.41
C GLU A 67 -1.89 -17.50 1.35
N GLY A 68 -1.87 -17.76 2.67
CA GLY A 68 -2.33 -16.80 3.67
C GLY A 68 -1.51 -15.50 3.64
N TYR A 69 -0.19 -15.61 3.54
CA TYR A 69 0.70 -14.46 3.34
C TYR A 69 0.31 -13.66 2.09
N ASN A 70 0.12 -14.34 0.95
CA ASN A 70 -0.24 -13.69 -0.31
C ASN A 70 -1.57 -12.95 -0.24
N GLN A 71 -2.59 -13.53 0.41
CA GLN A 71 -3.87 -12.87 0.59
C GLN A 71 -3.75 -11.61 1.46
N ARG A 72 -3.04 -11.69 2.59
CA ARG A 72 -2.84 -10.53 3.49
C ARG A 72 -2.01 -9.43 2.83
N ALA A 73 -0.90 -9.78 2.17
CA ALA A 73 -0.05 -8.83 1.47
C ALA A 73 -0.82 -8.11 0.35
N LYS A 74 -1.58 -8.86 -0.45
CA LYS A 74 -2.43 -8.29 -1.51
C LYS A 74 -3.50 -7.37 -0.93
N GLY A 75 -4.21 -7.81 0.12
CA GLY A 75 -5.23 -7.01 0.79
C GLY A 75 -4.67 -5.70 1.38
N HIS A 76 -3.48 -5.77 1.99
CA HIS A 76 -2.78 -4.58 2.47
C HIS A 76 -2.48 -3.60 1.33
N ALA A 77 -1.89 -4.09 0.23
CA ALA A 77 -1.58 -3.26 -0.93
C ALA A 77 -2.83 -2.63 -1.56
N GLN A 78 -3.92 -3.38 -1.68
CA GLN A 78 -5.20 -2.87 -2.17
C GLN A 78 -5.73 -1.74 -1.26
N ASN A 79 -5.71 -1.94 0.05
CA ASN A 79 -6.17 -0.92 1.00
C ASN A 79 -5.32 0.37 0.93
N VAL A 80 -3.99 0.24 0.81
CA VAL A 80 -3.09 1.38 0.63
C VAL A 80 -3.41 2.13 -0.67
N VAL A 81 -3.58 1.42 -1.78
CA VAL A 81 -3.94 2.03 -3.08
C VAL A 81 -5.29 2.73 -3.00
N THR A 82 -6.31 2.11 -2.40
CA THR A 82 -7.63 2.73 -2.21
C THR A 82 -7.53 4.04 -1.44
N LYS A 83 -6.81 4.07 -0.32
CA LYS A 83 -6.61 5.30 0.47
C LYS A 83 -5.90 6.41 -0.31
N ILE A 84 -4.93 6.05 -1.16
CA ILE A 84 -4.23 7.02 -2.01
C ILE A 84 -5.20 7.60 -3.05
N ILE A 85 -6.01 6.76 -3.70
CA ILE A 85 -7.02 7.19 -4.68
C ILE A 85 -8.06 8.11 -4.02
N GLU A 86 -8.55 7.74 -2.84
CA GLU A 86 -9.49 8.55 -2.06
C GLU A 86 -8.88 9.92 -1.70
N ALA A 87 -7.66 9.94 -1.17
CA ALA A 87 -6.97 11.18 -0.82
C ALA A 87 -6.75 12.08 -2.05
N ALA A 88 -6.31 11.52 -3.18
CA ALA A 88 -6.11 12.26 -4.42
C ALA A 88 -7.43 12.81 -4.98
N THR A 89 -8.51 12.03 -4.92
CA THR A 89 -9.85 12.46 -5.36
C THR A 89 -10.36 13.61 -4.50
N ASN A 90 -10.20 13.53 -3.19
CA ASN A 90 -10.59 14.61 -2.26
C ASN A 90 -9.76 15.88 -2.49
N GLN A 91 -8.45 15.75 -2.72
CA GLN A 91 -7.58 16.89 -3.04
C GLN A 91 -7.99 17.55 -4.37
N ALA A 92 -8.27 16.75 -5.40
CA ALA A 92 -8.73 17.25 -6.70
C ALA A 92 -10.09 17.95 -6.56
N ALA A 93 -11.05 17.35 -5.86
CA ALA A 93 -12.37 17.95 -5.63
C ALA A 93 -12.25 19.31 -4.92
N ASN A 94 -11.46 19.41 -3.85
CA ASN A 94 -11.20 20.67 -3.16
C ASN A 94 -10.58 21.73 -4.08
N GLY A 95 -9.63 21.35 -4.94
CA GLY A 95 -9.07 22.25 -5.96
C GLY A 95 -10.08 22.69 -7.03
N PHE A 96 -11.03 21.84 -7.40
CA PHE A 96 -12.12 22.19 -8.30
C PHE A 96 -13.11 23.18 -7.66
N TYR A 97 -13.41 23.04 -6.37
CA TYR A 97 -14.26 23.98 -5.65
C TYR A 97 -13.59 25.37 -5.52
N THR A 98 -12.30 25.43 -5.21
CA THR A 98 -11.56 26.71 -5.12
C THR A 98 -11.47 27.41 -6.48
N LEU A 99 -11.25 26.68 -7.57
CA LEU A 99 -11.21 27.24 -8.93
C LEU A 99 -12.57 27.78 -9.39
N LYS A 100 -13.67 27.07 -9.08
CA LYS A 100 -15.04 27.51 -9.43
C LYS A 100 -15.51 28.72 -8.61
N LEU A 101 -15.00 28.89 -7.40
CA LEU A 101 -15.34 30.03 -6.52
C LEU A 101 -14.40 31.24 -6.69
N GLY A 102 -13.40 31.17 -7.58
CA GLY A 102 -12.47 32.27 -7.84
C GLY A 102 -11.52 32.60 -6.69
N ILE A 103 -11.40 31.70 -5.70
CA ILE A 103 -10.52 31.90 -4.54
C ILE A 103 -9.10 31.49 -4.95
N LYS A 104 -8.26 32.48 -5.26
CA LYS A 104 -6.81 32.25 -5.43
C LYS A 104 -6.23 31.80 -4.10
N THR A 105 -5.71 30.58 -4.05
CA THR A 105 -4.82 30.18 -2.96
C THR A 105 -3.46 30.84 -3.22
N ASP A 106 -3.13 31.88 -2.47
CA ASP A 106 -1.74 32.31 -2.31
C ASP A 106 -1.02 31.18 -1.58
N ALA A 107 -0.40 30.29 -2.36
CA ALA A 107 0.40 29.20 -1.83
C ALA A 107 1.63 29.79 -1.13
N VAL A 108 1.62 29.76 0.20
CA VAL A 108 2.83 29.90 1.01
C VAL A 108 3.46 28.51 1.10
N LEU A 109 4.69 28.44 0.61
CA LEU A 109 5.62 27.30 0.68
C LEU A 109 6.10 27.07 2.12
#